data_AF-A0A7J9LPX5-F1
#
_entry.id   AF-A0A7J9LPX5-F1
#
_cell.length_a   1.000
_cell.length_b   1.000
_cell.length_c   1.000
_cell.angle_alpha   90.00
_cell.angle_beta   90.00
_cell.angle_gamma   90.00
#
_symmetry.space_group_name_H-M   'P 1'
#
loop_
_entity.id
_entity.type
_entity.pdbx_description
1 polymer ?
#
loop_
_entity_poly.entity_id
_entity_poly.type
_entity_poly.pdbx_seq_one_letter_code
_entity_poly.pdbx_strand_id
1 'polypeptide(L)'
;MWNLTKFVASRLSRSRRFFSSVIPRPCIIQKRGADILHDPWINKETGFPLTERNRLGLRGLLPPRVISFEQQYARFMESYRSLEKNTVSESDTSHVALAKWRILNRLHDRNETLYFRVLIDNIKDFAPIIYTPTVGLVCQNYSGLFRRPRGMYFSAKDKGEMMSMIYNWPAQKVDMIVLTDGSRILGLGDLGVHGIGIPIGKLDMYVAAAGLNPQR
;
A
#
# COMPACT_ATOMS: atom_id res chain seq x y z
N MET A 1 -4.43 12.06 69.30
CA MET A 1 -3.31 11.24 68.77
C MET A 1 -3.80 10.56 67.51
N TRP A 2 -3.74 11.20 66.33
CA TRP A 2 -2.65 11.06 65.35
C TRP A 2 -2.12 9.62 65.23
N ASN A 3 -2.51 8.93 64.16
CA ASN A 3 -1.60 8.05 63.43
C ASN A 3 -1.96 8.05 61.95
N LEU A 4 -0.93 8.40 61.16
CA LEU A 4 -0.93 8.58 59.72
C LEU A 4 -0.84 7.23 59.00
N THR A 5 -1.66 7.02 57.98
CA THR A 5 -1.32 6.12 56.87
C THR A 5 -1.44 6.88 55.56
N LYS A 6 -0.26 7.20 55.00
CA LYS A 6 -0.09 7.76 53.65
C LYS A 6 -0.34 6.65 52.63
N PHE A 7 -1.28 6.85 51.72
CA PHE A 7 -1.27 6.17 50.42
C PHE A 7 -0.95 7.19 49.33
N VAL A 8 0.18 6.97 48.66
CA VAL A 8 0.70 7.76 47.54
C VAL A 8 0.43 7.01 46.24
N ALA A 9 0.06 7.79 45.21
CA ALA A 9 0.01 7.48 43.78
C ALA A 9 -1.06 6.44 43.35
N SER A 10 -1.84 6.68 42.30
CA SER A 10 -1.39 7.18 41.00
C SER A 10 -2.45 8.03 40.32
N ARG A 11 -2.06 9.23 39.88
CA ARG A 11 -2.81 9.94 38.83
C ARG A 11 -2.59 9.16 37.55
N LEU A 12 -3.58 8.36 37.15
CA LEU A 12 -3.70 7.88 35.79
C LEU A 12 -3.85 9.09 34.87
N SER A 13 -2.73 9.57 34.35
CA SER A 13 -2.67 10.46 33.21
C SER A 13 -3.31 9.72 32.04
N ARG A 14 -4.62 9.91 31.87
CA ARG A 14 -5.32 9.58 30.63
C ARG A 14 -4.76 10.52 29.58
N SER A 15 -3.70 10.07 28.90
CA SER A 15 -3.22 10.69 27.67
C SER A 15 -4.40 10.77 26.71
N ARG A 16 -5.02 11.94 26.64
CA ARG A 16 -5.98 12.27 25.59
C ARG A 16 -5.17 12.27 24.31
N ARG A 17 -5.25 11.18 23.54
CA ARG A 17 -4.83 11.20 22.14
C ARG A 17 -5.64 12.29 21.46
N PHE A 18 -5.02 13.45 21.24
CA PHE A 18 -5.51 14.46 20.34
C PHE A 18 -5.47 13.87 18.93
N PHE A 19 -6.51 13.13 18.55
CA PHE A 19 -6.86 13.04 17.15
C PHE A 19 -7.40 14.42 16.80
N SER A 20 -6.62 15.23 16.10
CA SER A 20 -7.17 16.44 15.51
C SER A 20 -8.31 15.99 14.59
N SER A 21 -9.55 16.23 14.98
CA SER A 21 -10.75 15.96 14.20
C SER A 21 -10.88 16.95 13.03
N VAL A 22 -9.78 17.18 12.31
CA VAL A 22 -9.83 17.88 11.03
C VAL A 22 -10.51 16.91 10.10
N ILE A 23 -11.81 17.12 9.86
CA ILE A 23 -12.51 16.42 8.79
C ILE A 23 -11.73 16.80 7.52
N PRO A 24 -11.03 15.85 6.87
CA PRO A 24 -10.26 16.17 5.70
C PRO A 24 -11.21 16.74 4.65
N ARG A 25 -10.77 17.81 3.97
CA ARG A 25 -11.59 18.41 2.91
C ARG A 25 -11.95 17.33 1.87
N PRO A 26 -13.19 17.32 1.35
CA PRO A 26 -13.56 16.39 0.30
C PRO A 26 -12.59 16.50 -0.87
N CYS A 27 -12.06 15.35 -1.33
CA CYS A 27 -11.24 15.31 -2.53
C CYS A 27 -12.16 15.50 -3.76
N ILE A 28 -11.91 16.54 -4.55
CA ILE A 28 -12.66 16.80 -5.78
C ILE A 28 -12.07 15.92 -6.88
N ILE A 29 -12.91 15.03 -7.42
CA ILE A 29 -12.51 14.06 -8.45
C ILE A 29 -13.13 14.48 -9.78
N GLN A 30 -12.29 14.63 -10.82
CA GLN A 30 -12.74 14.92 -12.19
C GLN A 30 -13.02 13.66 -13.02
N LYS A 31 -12.42 12.52 -12.64
CA LYS A 31 -12.61 11.21 -13.28
C LYS A 31 -14.05 10.70 -13.08
N ARG A 32 -14.56 9.89 -14.01
CA ARG A 32 -15.88 9.25 -13.96
C ARG A 32 -15.85 7.83 -14.52
N GLY A 33 -16.87 7.04 -14.22
CA GLY A 33 -17.06 5.70 -14.79
C GLY A 33 -15.88 4.77 -14.52
N ALA A 34 -15.44 4.05 -15.56
CA ALA A 34 -14.36 3.07 -15.47
C ALA A 34 -13.02 3.68 -15.04
N ASP A 35 -12.75 4.96 -15.33
CA ASP A 35 -11.49 5.62 -14.97
C ASP A 35 -11.27 5.66 -13.46
N ILE A 36 -12.36 5.75 -12.68
CA ILE A 36 -12.30 5.68 -11.21
C ILE A 36 -11.95 4.27 -10.75
N LEU A 37 -12.50 3.25 -11.40
CA LEU A 37 -12.28 1.85 -11.04
C LEU A 37 -10.85 1.39 -11.35
N HIS A 38 -10.18 2.05 -12.29
CA HIS A 38 -8.79 1.79 -12.66
C HIS A 38 -7.75 2.64 -11.90
N ASP A 39 -8.20 3.56 -11.05
CA ASP A 39 -7.36 4.42 -10.23
C ASP A 39 -7.34 3.94 -8.77
N PRO A 40 -6.24 3.28 -8.31
CA PRO A 40 -6.17 2.71 -6.98
C PRO A 40 -6.24 3.76 -5.86
N TRP A 41 -5.95 5.03 -6.14
CA TRP A 41 -6.02 6.12 -5.15
C TRP A 41 -7.44 6.45 -4.71
N ILE A 42 -8.41 6.24 -5.60
CA ILE A 42 -9.81 6.65 -5.38
C ILE A 42 -10.79 5.49 -5.45
N ASN A 43 -10.37 4.34 -6.00
CA ASN A 43 -11.23 3.17 -6.12
C ASN A 43 -11.60 2.59 -4.74
N LYS A 44 -12.90 2.49 -4.47
CA LYS A 44 -13.48 1.84 -3.28
C LYS A 44 -14.09 0.47 -3.58
N GLU A 45 -13.92 -0.03 -4.80
CA GLU A 45 -14.54 -1.26 -5.32
C GLU A 45 -16.06 -1.28 -5.08
N THR A 46 -16.59 -2.38 -4.55
CA THR A 46 -18.00 -2.53 -4.14
C THR A 46 -18.42 -1.64 -2.97
N GLY A 47 -17.51 -0.87 -2.39
CA GLY A 47 -17.73 0.00 -1.23
C GLY A 47 -18.23 1.39 -1.56
N PHE A 48 -18.31 1.77 -2.85
CA PHE A 48 -18.97 3.00 -3.25
C PHE A 48 -20.44 3.01 -2.79
N PRO A 49 -20.88 3.97 -1.96
CA PRO A 49 -22.29 4.18 -1.64
C PRO A 49 -23.10 4.48 -2.90
N LEU A 50 -24.40 4.21 -2.87
CA LEU A 50 -25.26 4.38 -4.05
C LEU A 50 -25.27 5.84 -4.56
N THR A 51 -25.17 6.82 -3.67
CA THR A 51 -25.06 8.24 -3.99
C THR A 51 -23.78 8.55 -4.76
N GLU A 52 -22.64 8.00 -4.34
CA GLU A 52 -21.37 8.12 -5.07
C GLU A 52 -21.47 7.40 -6.42
N ARG A 53 -22.05 6.20 -6.48
CA ARG A 53 -22.20 5.47 -7.75
C ARG A 53 -23.02 6.23 -8.79
N ASN A 54 -24.12 6.87 -8.38
CA ASN A 54 -24.92 7.69 -9.29
C ASN A 54 -24.14 8.93 -9.75
N ARG A 55 -23.50 9.65 -8.82
CA ARG A 55 -22.77 10.88 -9.12
C ARG A 55 -21.51 10.65 -9.95
N LEU A 56 -20.86 9.50 -9.78
CA LEU A 56 -19.60 9.16 -10.43
C LEU A 56 -19.79 8.29 -11.69
N GLY A 57 -21.02 7.94 -12.06
CA GLY A 57 -21.31 7.13 -13.25
C GLY A 57 -20.89 5.65 -13.11
N LEU A 58 -20.99 5.08 -11.91
CA LEU A 58 -20.58 3.70 -11.60
C LEU A 58 -21.74 2.70 -11.59
N ARG A 59 -22.98 3.17 -11.69
CA ARG A 59 -24.15 2.29 -11.69
C ARG A 59 -24.13 1.41 -12.95
N GLY A 60 -24.27 0.10 -12.77
CA GLY A 60 -24.14 -0.89 -13.84
C GLY A 60 -22.71 -1.42 -14.03
N LEU A 61 -21.68 -0.73 -13.53
CA LEU A 61 -20.28 -1.18 -13.58
C LEU A 61 -19.88 -2.03 -12.36
N LEU A 62 -20.69 -2.00 -11.31
CA LEU A 62 -20.45 -2.73 -10.06
C LEU A 62 -21.71 -3.53 -9.67
N PRO A 63 -21.55 -4.71 -9.05
CA PRO A 63 -22.67 -5.46 -8.47
C PRO A 63 -23.51 -4.58 -7.53
N PRO A 64 -24.84 -4.74 -7.47
CA PRO A 64 -25.74 -3.80 -6.78
C PRO A 64 -25.50 -3.72 -5.27
N ARG A 65 -24.99 -4.79 -4.65
CA ARG A 65 -24.68 -4.82 -3.23
C ARG A 65 -23.52 -3.87 -2.91
N VAL A 66 -23.73 -3.01 -1.92
CA VAL A 66 -22.67 -2.21 -1.31
C VAL A 66 -22.02 -3.02 -0.20
N ILE A 67 -20.70 -3.19 -0.25
CA ILE A 67 -19.93 -3.93 0.75
C ILE A 67 -19.15 -2.92 1.59
N SER A 68 -19.38 -2.95 2.90
CA SER A 68 -18.67 -2.07 3.84
C SER A 68 -17.16 -2.28 3.82
N PHE A 69 -16.41 -1.28 4.27
CA PHE A 69 -14.96 -1.35 4.30
C PHE A 69 -14.46 -2.51 5.16
N GLU A 70 -15.11 -2.75 6.30
CA GLU A 70 -14.82 -3.85 7.23
C GLU A 70 -15.06 -5.22 6.59
N GLN A 71 -16.12 -5.36 5.79
CA GLN A 71 -16.39 -6.59 5.04
C GLN A 71 -15.36 -6.81 3.92
N GLN A 72 -14.93 -5.75 3.23
CA GLN A 72 -13.87 -5.87 2.22
C GLN A 72 -12.54 -6.30 2.86
N TYR A 73 -12.19 -5.70 4.00
CA TYR A 73 -11.04 -6.07 4.80
C TYR A 73 -11.11 -7.54 5.25
N ALA A 74 -12.23 -7.95 5.85
CA ALA A 74 -12.42 -9.32 6.32
C ALA A 74 -12.30 -10.34 5.17
N ARG A 75 -12.91 -10.06 4.02
CA ARG A 75 -12.83 -10.90 2.82
C ARG A 75 -11.41 -11.01 2.28
N PHE A 76 -10.65 -9.91 2.28
CA PHE A 76 -9.24 -9.95 1.88
C PHE A 76 -8.43 -10.82 2.84
N MET A 77 -8.58 -10.63 4.15
CA MET A 77 -7.87 -11.41 5.16
C MET A 77 -8.23 -12.90 5.12
N GLU A 78 -9.50 -13.24 4.83
CA GLU A 78 -9.91 -14.62 4.59
C GLU A 78 -9.22 -15.22 3.37
N SER A 79 -9.16 -14.48 2.25
CA SER A 79 -8.47 -14.91 1.04
C SER A 79 -6.97 -15.12 1.29
N TYR A 80 -6.35 -14.21 2.07
CA TYR A 80 -4.95 -14.32 2.46
C TYR A 80 -4.71 -15.56 3.34
N ARG A 81 -5.52 -15.79 4.38
CA ARG A 81 -5.42 -16.98 5.23
C ARG A 81 -5.68 -18.27 4.47
N SER A 82 -6.58 -18.25 3.48
CA SER A 82 -6.78 -19.40 2.60
C SER A 82 -5.53 -19.71 1.79
N LEU A 83 -4.85 -18.69 1.26
CA LEU A 83 -3.57 -18.87 0.60
C LEU A 83 -2.56 -19.52 1.56
N GLU A 84 -2.44 -19.02 2.79
CA GLU A 84 -1.54 -19.58 3.79
C GLU A 84 -1.79 -21.06 4.03
N LYS A 85 -3.06 -21.43 4.29
CA LYS A 85 -3.49 -22.82 4.50
C LYS A 85 -3.13 -23.72 3.31
N ASN A 86 -3.36 -23.25 2.10
CA ASN A 86 -3.09 -24.01 0.88
C ASN A 86 -1.59 -24.17 0.60
N THR A 87 -0.76 -23.31 1.16
CA THR A 87 0.71 -23.34 1.01
C THR A 87 1.46 -23.98 2.18
N VAL A 88 0.76 -24.50 3.21
CA VAL A 88 1.42 -25.07 4.41
C VAL A 88 2.33 -26.25 4.06
N SER A 89 1.92 -27.09 3.10
CA SER A 89 2.68 -28.27 2.68
C SER A 89 3.76 -27.96 1.63
N GLU A 90 3.89 -26.70 1.21
CA GLU A 90 4.87 -26.30 0.19
C GLU A 90 6.28 -26.26 0.78
N SER A 91 7.21 -26.98 0.16
CA SER A 91 8.61 -27.01 0.63
C SER A 91 9.38 -25.78 0.15
N ASP A 92 9.03 -25.21 -0.99
CA ASP A 92 9.67 -23.99 -1.51
C ASP A 92 9.08 -22.73 -0.85
N THR A 93 9.77 -22.27 0.20
CA THR A 93 9.44 -21.04 0.92
C THR A 93 9.46 -19.80 0.00
N SER A 94 10.27 -19.81 -1.06
CA SER A 94 10.37 -18.69 -2.02
C SER A 94 9.08 -18.57 -2.83
N HIS A 95 8.55 -19.69 -3.30
CA HIS A 95 7.28 -19.73 -4.01
C HIS A 95 6.12 -19.21 -3.16
N VAL A 96 6.06 -19.64 -1.88
CA VAL A 96 5.05 -19.16 -0.92
C VAL A 96 5.17 -17.65 -0.69
N ALA A 97 6.39 -17.15 -0.48
CA ALA A 97 6.63 -15.72 -0.27
C ALA A 97 6.18 -14.87 -1.48
N LEU A 98 6.51 -15.31 -2.70
CA LEU A 98 6.07 -14.64 -3.93
C LEU A 98 4.55 -14.70 -4.11
N ALA A 99 3.90 -15.81 -3.74
CA ALA A 99 2.44 -15.90 -3.78
C ALA A 99 1.78 -14.92 -2.81
N LYS A 100 2.29 -14.82 -1.57
CA LYS A 100 1.85 -13.84 -0.56
C LYS A 100 2.08 -12.40 -1.01
N TRP A 101 3.22 -12.13 -1.65
CA TRP A 101 3.48 -10.82 -2.24
C TRP A 101 2.52 -10.50 -3.38
N ARG A 102 2.23 -11.45 -4.29
CA ARG A 102 1.31 -11.26 -5.42
C ARG A 102 -0.10 -10.87 -4.97
N ILE A 103 -0.64 -11.49 -3.91
CA ILE A 103 -1.99 -11.16 -3.43
C ILE A 103 -2.03 -9.74 -2.82
N LEU A 104 -0.99 -9.34 -2.09
CA LEU A 104 -0.85 -7.98 -1.56
C LEU A 104 -0.69 -6.95 -2.69
N ASN A 105 0.19 -7.21 -3.67
CA ASN A 105 0.40 -6.32 -4.81
C ASN A 105 -0.87 -6.17 -5.68
N ARG A 106 -1.67 -7.23 -5.83
CA ARG A 106 -2.98 -7.14 -6.50
C ARG A 106 -3.98 -6.26 -5.75
N LEU A 107 -3.90 -6.21 -4.42
CA LEU A 107 -4.71 -5.28 -3.64
C LEU A 107 -4.18 -3.85 -3.81
N HIS A 108 -2.86 -3.68 -3.74
CA HIS A 108 -2.18 -2.40 -3.98
C HIS A 108 -2.60 -1.79 -5.32
N ASP A 109 -2.58 -2.56 -6.41
CA ASP A 109 -2.95 -2.12 -7.77
C ASP A 109 -4.42 -1.80 -7.98
N ARG A 110 -5.29 -2.19 -7.03
CA ARG A 110 -6.74 -2.06 -7.16
C ARG A 110 -7.33 -1.04 -6.19
N ASN A 111 -6.87 -1.01 -4.94
CA ASN A 111 -7.42 -0.17 -3.87
C ASN A 111 -6.32 0.11 -2.83
N GLU A 112 -5.65 1.26 -2.96
CA GLU A 112 -4.55 1.67 -2.09
C GLU A 112 -5.00 1.93 -0.66
N THR A 113 -6.22 2.46 -0.48
CA THR A 113 -6.75 2.73 0.87
C THR A 113 -6.91 1.42 1.66
N LEU A 114 -7.48 0.39 1.03
CA LEU A 114 -7.62 -0.92 1.66
C LEU A 114 -6.27 -1.62 1.83
N TYR A 115 -5.37 -1.50 0.85
CA TYR A 115 -4.01 -2.02 0.94
C TYR A 115 -3.27 -1.49 2.17
N PHE A 116 -3.18 -0.16 2.33
CA PHE A 116 -2.48 0.42 3.47
C PHE A 116 -3.18 0.13 4.79
N ARG A 117 -4.52 0.04 4.82
CA ARG A 117 -5.22 -0.42 6.03
C ARG A 117 -4.78 -1.83 6.44
N VAL A 118 -4.77 -2.75 5.49
CA VAL A 118 -4.35 -4.15 5.68
C VAL A 118 -2.90 -4.22 6.16
N LEU A 119 -2.00 -3.42 5.59
CA LEU A 119 -0.61 -3.32 6.04
C LEU A 119 -0.49 -2.78 7.46
N ILE A 120 -1.12 -1.65 7.76
CA ILE A 120 -1.02 -0.98 9.06
C ILE A 120 -1.50 -1.91 10.19
N ASP A 121 -2.65 -2.57 9.98
CA ASP A 121 -3.23 -3.45 11.01
C ASP A 121 -2.41 -4.74 11.24
N ASN A 122 -1.60 -5.17 10.26
CA ASN A 122 -0.86 -6.44 10.29
C ASN A 122 0.63 -6.28 9.93
N ILE A 123 1.22 -5.13 10.25
CA ILE A 123 2.54 -4.76 9.70
C ILE A 123 3.65 -5.73 10.09
N LYS A 124 3.55 -6.37 11.27
CA LYS A 124 4.53 -7.37 11.73
C LYS A 124 4.62 -8.56 10.78
N ASP A 125 3.48 -9.01 10.26
CA ASP A 125 3.39 -10.18 9.39
C ASP A 125 3.63 -9.82 7.92
N PHE A 126 3.23 -8.61 7.51
CA PHE A 126 3.31 -8.20 6.10
C PHE A 126 4.58 -7.46 5.72
N ALA A 127 5.26 -6.77 6.65
CA ALA A 127 6.56 -6.14 6.39
C ALA A 127 7.59 -7.10 5.74
N PRO A 128 7.79 -8.35 6.21
CA PRO A 128 8.73 -9.26 5.56
C PRO A 128 8.29 -9.72 4.15
N ILE A 129 7.01 -9.58 3.81
CA ILE A 129 6.44 -9.95 2.52
C ILE A 129 6.58 -8.80 1.51
N ILE A 130 6.29 -7.55 1.92
CA ILE A 130 6.36 -6.37 1.04
C ILE A 130 7.77 -5.78 0.96
N TYR A 131 8.64 -6.11 1.92
CA TYR A 131 10.02 -5.66 1.97
C TYR A 131 10.97 -6.86 2.17
N THR A 132 12.04 -6.72 2.94
CA THR A 132 13.04 -7.77 3.11
C THR A 132 12.52 -8.92 3.99
N PRO A 133 12.73 -10.20 3.60
CA PRO A 133 13.58 -10.66 2.49
C PRO A 133 12.86 -10.82 1.13
N THR A 134 11.53 -10.89 1.10
CA THR A 134 10.76 -11.25 -0.11
C THR A 134 10.96 -10.30 -1.29
N VAL A 135 11.16 -9.00 -1.02
CA VAL A 135 11.42 -8.01 -2.08
C VAL A 135 12.67 -8.34 -2.91
N GLY A 136 13.66 -9.02 -2.33
CA GLY A 136 14.83 -9.50 -3.07
C GLY A 136 14.44 -10.53 -4.14
N LEU A 137 13.58 -11.50 -3.77
CA LEU A 137 13.03 -12.48 -4.71
C LEU A 137 12.15 -11.80 -5.78
N VAL A 138 11.40 -10.77 -5.39
CA VAL A 138 10.60 -9.97 -6.34
C VAL A 138 11.51 -9.28 -7.34
N CYS A 139 12.61 -8.66 -6.90
CA CYS A 139 13.58 -8.04 -7.79
C CYS A 139 14.25 -9.08 -8.71
N GLN A 140 14.61 -10.26 -8.24
CA GLN A 140 15.17 -11.30 -9.11
C GLN A 140 14.19 -11.75 -10.21
N ASN A 141 12.89 -11.69 -9.94
CA ASN A 141 11.82 -12.17 -10.84
C ASN A 141 10.96 -11.04 -11.44
N TYR A 142 11.41 -9.79 -11.37
CA TYR A 142 10.54 -8.62 -11.57
C TYR A 142 9.88 -8.59 -12.95
N SER A 143 10.63 -8.92 -14.00
CA SER A 143 10.12 -8.94 -15.39
C SER A 143 8.89 -9.86 -15.55
N GLY A 144 8.90 -11.03 -14.93
CA GLY A 144 7.77 -11.97 -14.95
C GLY A 144 6.62 -11.59 -14.00
N LEU A 145 6.91 -10.76 -13.00
CA LEU A 145 5.95 -10.27 -12.00
C LEU A 145 5.30 -8.93 -12.39
N PHE A 146 5.83 -8.24 -13.39
CA PHE A 146 5.33 -6.94 -13.83
C PHE A 146 3.86 -7.00 -14.27
N ARG A 147 3.04 -6.10 -13.71
CA ARG A 147 1.60 -5.99 -14.01
C ARG A 147 1.16 -4.56 -14.27
N ARG A 148 1.45 -3.67 -13.34
CA ARG A 148 1.16 -2.23 -13.42
C ARG A 148 2.44 -1.44 -13.14
N PRO A 149 2.77 -0.42 -13.93
CA PRO A 149 3.92 0.42 -13.65
C PRO A 149 3.73 1.17 -12.33
N ARG A 150 4.74 1.14 -11.47
CA ARG A 150 4.83 1.92 -10.23
C ARG A 150 6.20 2.59 -10.15
N GLY A 151 6.19 3.91 -10.01
CA GLY A 151 7.40 4.72 -10.10
C GLY A 151 7.71 5.17 -11.52
N MET A 152 8.85 5.83 -11.66
CA MET A 152 9.38 6.34 -12.92
C MET A 152 10.70 5.65 -13.25
N TYR A 153 10.98 5.50 -14.54
CA TYR A 153 12.19 4.87 -15.04
C TYR A 153 12.96 5.90 -15.88
N PHE A 154 14.25 6.01 -15.61
CA PHE A 154 15.17 6.86 -16.35
C PHE A 154 16.36 6.04 -16.81
N SER A 155 16.73 6.19 -18.07
CA SER A 155 17.87 5.57 -18.72
C SER A 155 18.98 6.60 -18.96
N ALA A 156 20.22 6.13 -19.14
CA ALA A 156 21.29 6.97 -19.66
C ALA A 156 20.96 7.58 -21.04
N LYS A 157 20.04 6.95 -21.80
CA LYS A 157 19.53 7.46 -23.09
C LYS A 157 18.65 8.70 -22.95
N ASP A 158 18.12 8.97 -21.77
CA ASP A 158 17.24 10.11 -21.51
C ASP A 158 18.02 11.38 -21.12
N LYS A 159 19.35 11.37 -21.26
CA LYS A 159 20.21 12.51 -20.95
C LYS A 159 19.81 13.72 -21.79
N GLY A 160 19.38 14.78 -21.11
CA GLY A 160 18.84 16.00 -21.74
C GLY A 160 17.31 16.10 -21.64
N GLU A 161 16.61 14.97 -21.50
CA GLU A 161 15.14 14.89 -21.49
C GLU A 161 14.55 14.54 -20.11
N MET A 162 15.36 14.14 -19.12
CA MET A 162 14.86 13.73 -17.80
C MET A 162 13.95 14.78 -17.14
N MET A 163 14.23 16.07 -17.33
CA MET A 163 13.41 17.15 -16.78
C MET A 163 12.02 17.20 -17.40
N SER A 164 11.88 16.96 -18.71
CA SER A 164 10.57 16.94 -19.37
C SER A 164 9.77 15.70 -18.94
N MET A 165 10.45 14.57 -18.75
CA MET A 165 9.83 13.32 -18.28
C MET A 165 9.21 13.41 -16.89
N ILE A 166 9.77 14.21 -15.97
CA ILE A 166 9.23 14.38 -14.60
C ILE A 166 7.77 14.88 -14.64
N TYR A 167 7.40 15.69 -15.63
CA TYR A 167 6.03 16.18 -15.79
C TYR A 167 5.00 15.09 -16.15
N ASN A 168 5.44 13.88 -16.51
CA ASN A 168 4.56 12.73 -16.71
C ASN A 168 4.07 12.11 -15.38
N TRP A 169 4.69 12.46 -14.25
CA TRP A 169 4.22 11.96 -12.95
C TRP A 169 2.85 12.58 -12.60
N PRO A 170 1.84 11.78 -12.23
CA PRO A 170 0.48 12.29 -12.04
C PRO A 170 0.31 13.20 -10.81
N ALA A 171 1.21 13.13 -9.83
CA ALA A 171 1.14 13.97 -8.64
C ALA A 171 1.90 15.29 -8.83
N GLN A 172 1.23 16.41 -8.56
CA GLN A 172 1.80 17.75 -8.69
C GLN A 172 2.74 18.14 -7.53
N LYS A 173 2.63 17.46 -6.38
CA LYS A 173 3.44 17.73 -5.20
C LYS A 173 4.04 16.42 -4.72
N VAL A 174 5.36 16.33 -4.80
CA VAL A 174 6.14 15.19 -4.32
C VAL A 174 7.00 15.66 -3.15
N ASP A 175 6.86 15.00 -2.01
CA ASP A 175 7.57 15.23 -0.77
C ASP A 175 8.72 14.22 -0.58
N MET A 176 8.61 13.01 -1.16
CA MET A 176 9.61 11.96 -0.99
C MET A 176 9.90 11.20 -2.29
N ILE A 177 11.18 11.00 -2.56
CA ILE A 177 11.66 10.16 -3.66
C ILE A 177 12.61 9.11 -3.08
N VAL A 178 12.38 7.84 -3.45
CA VAL A 178 13.35 6.77 -3.24
C VAL A 178 13.83 6.32 -4.61
N LEU A 179 15.14 6.44 -4.86
CA LEU A 179 15.76 6.09 -6.13
C LEU A 179 16.77 4.95 -5.95
N THR A 180 16.95 4.17 -7.00
CA THR A 180 17.96 3.12 -7.10
C THR A 180 18.41 3.03 -8.55
N ASP A 181 19.69 2.79 -8.78
CA ASP A 181 20.23 2.39 -10.09
C ASP A 181 20.15 0.86 -10.29
N GLY A 182 19.98 0.12 -9.19
CA GLY A 182 19.85 -1.34 -9.20
C GLY A 182 21.18 -2.09 -9.14
N SER A 183 22.30 -1.37 -9.06
CA SER A 183 23.66 -1.95 -9.14
C SER A 183 24.02 -2.82 -7.94
N ARG A 184 23.36 -2.61 -6.79
CA ARG A 184 23.55 -3.41 -5.58
C ARG A 184 22.27 -3.58 -4.79
N ILE A 185 21.46 -4.56 -5.18
CA ILE A 185 20.25 -4.92 -4.44
C ILE A 185 20.61 -5.84 -3.27
N LEU A 186 20.73 -5.25 -2.08
CA LEU A 186 21.04 -5.98 -0.84
C LEU A 186 22.32 -6.83 -1.00
N GLY A 187 22.22 -8.15 -0.82
CA GLY A 187 23.28 -9.13 -1.07
C GLY A 187 23.16 -9.87 -2.40
N LEU A 188 22.25 -9.46 -3.28
CA LEU A 188 21.93 -10.15 -4.54
C LEU A 188 22.74 -9.64 -5.74
N GLY A 189 23.53 -8.58 -5.55
CA GLY A 189 24.33 -7.97 -6.60
C GLY A 189 23.53 -7.02 -7.50
N ASP A 190 23.94 -6.92 -8.76
CA ASP A 190 23.33 -6.05 -9.75
C ASP A 190 22.09 -6.71 -10.36
N LEU A 191 20.93 -6.07 -10.18
CA LEU A 191 19.66 -6.48 -10.78
C LEU A 191 19.12 -5.40 -11.75
N GLY A 192 19.88 -4.34 -12.01
CA GLY A 192 19.52 -3.22 -12.88
C GLY A 192 18.10 -2.72 -12.66
N VAL A 193 17.33 -2.60 -13.74
CA VAL A 193 15.94 -2.08 -13.70
C VAL A 193 14.99 -2.91 -12.83
N HIS A 194 15.29 -4.19 -12.60
CA HIS A 194 14.48 -5.02 -11.72
C HIS A 194 14.59 -4.61 -10.23
N GLY A 195 15.62 -3.82 -9.90
CA GLY A 195 15.81 -3.21 -8.58
C GLY A 195 14.68 -2.26 -8.15
N ILE A 196 13.78 -1.87 -9.06
CA ILE A 196 12.63 -0.98 -8.76
C ILE A 196 11.69 -1.52 -7.66
N GLY A 197 11.70 -2.83 -7.38
CA GLY A 197 10.97 -3.39 -6.24
C GLY A 197 11.40 -2.80 -4.89
N ILE A 198 12.68 -2.42 -4.74
CA ILE A 198 13.21 -1.81 -3.52
C ILE A 198 12.58 -0.45 -3.20
N PRO A 199 12.61 0.56 -4.08
CA PRO A 199 11.99 1.85 -3.79
C PRO A 199 10.48 1.74 -3.57
N ILE A 200 9.77 0.87 -4.31
CA ILE A 200 8.33 0.63 -4.10
C ILE A 200 8.08 0.11 -2.68
N GLY A 201 8.75 -0.98 -2.28
CA GLY A 201 8.58 -1.57 -0.95
C GLY A 201 9.01 -0.61 0.18
N LYS A 202 10.04 0.22 -0.05
CA LYS A 202 10.50 1.21 0.93
C LYS A 202 9.48 2.34 1.12
N LEU A 203 8.86 2.83 0.04
CA LEU A 203 7.77 3.80 0.11
C LEU A 203 6.55 3.21 0.82
N ASP A 204 6.19 1.96 0.54
CA ASP A 204 5.11 1.26 1.25
C ASP A 204 5.34 1.22 2.76
N MET A 205 6.58 0.95 3.18
CA MET A 205 6.97 0.99 4.59
C MET A 205 6.88 2.40 5.19
N TYR A 206 7.25 3.46 4.45
CA TYR A 206 7.10 4.83 4.95
C TYR A 206 5.63 5.23 5.11
N VAL A 207 4.77 4.84 4.18
CA VAL A 207 3.33 5.09 4.29
C VAL A 207 2.74 4.31 5.47
N ALA A 208 3.00 3.01 5.54
CA ALA A 208 2.39 2.14 6.56
C ALA A 208 2.95 2.39 7.98
N ALA A 209 4.26 2.63 8.13
CA ALA A 209 4.90 2.76 9.43
C ALA A 209 5.07 4.22 9.90
N ALA A 210 5.26 5.18 8.98
CA ALA A 210 5.48 6.58 9.31
C ALA A 210 4.29 7.50 8.99
N GLY A 211 3.24 6.98 8.35
CA GLY A 211 2.02 7.74 8.07
C GLY A 211 2.18 8.81 7.00
N LEU A 212 3.15 8.64 6.09
CA LEU A 212 3.28 9.51 4.91
C LEU A 212 2.09 9.33 3.97
N ASN A 213 1.73 10.38 3.24
CA ASN A 213 0.66 10.31 2.25
C ASN A 213 1.19 9.65 0.97
N PRO A 214 0.63 8.52 0.49
CA PRO A 214 1.10 7.83 -0.72
C PRO A 214 1.00 8.66 -2.01
N GLN A 215 0.23 9.76 -2.00
CA GLN A 215 0.12 10.68 -3.14
C GLN A 215 1.21 11.76 -3.16
N ARG A 216 2.11 11.78 -2.17
CA ARG A 216 3.16 12.80 -1.99
C ARG A 216 4.52 12.15 -1.83
#